data_AF-A0A3A4PVV4-F1
#
_entry.id   AF-A0A3A4PVV4-F1
#
_cell.length_a   1.000
_cell.length_b   1.000
_cell.length_c   1.000
_cell.angle_alpha   90.00
_cell.angle_beta   90.00
_cell.angle_gamma   90.00
#
_symmetry.space_group_name_H-M   'P 1'
#
loop_
_entity.id
_entity.type
_entity.pdbx_description
1 polymer ?
#
loop_
_entity_poly.entity_id
_entity_poly.type
_entity_poly.pdbx_seq_one_letter_code
_entity_poly.pdbx_strand_id
1 'polypeptide(L)'
;MYCGECGKEIPADSEFCGFCGAAAAAAGAEQVTAASTAAQPPPPPPPPPGPPAAGPPPPAQAGVAPPMGPGMPPGQYGPPAKKSPLPWILGILGVVVVVGVVVVLLLGFAVGPKWFAGDEDGGNGGGQVTDTSGPEKVVETFFAAMEKQDARMMIGTMEPDFVAQLEDIFGAEYIDLFDQYFFAYFPEDLEVTIKKMDSEVSGDTAEVTIVEGTMAYTDEYGDKVTEEAADADMDAFELVKVDGKWYISENTLIDMGFDFSDLEGLEDMDIDDEFSDGDYETLVELPIDSEDEALTVVFEDATIWEWYMDTDGAYFDVTDENTSYVVYFYEITGDGTEVPYGYFAVDKETGEMSEVAE
;
A
#
# COMPACT_ATOMS: atom_id res chain seq x y z
N MET A 1 37.80 11.36 24.98
CA MET A 1 37.92 9.89 25.18
C MET A 1 36.78 9.22 24.44
N TYR A 2 36.81 7.92 24.15
CA TYR A 2 35.70 7.26 23.43
C TYR A 2 34.83 6.45 24.40
N CYS A 3 33.51 6.46 24.17
CA CYS A 3 32.58 5.63 24.94
C CYS A 3 32.84 4.15 24.65
N GLY A 4 32.97 3.33 25.71
CA GLY A 4 33.21 1.90 25.56
C GLY A 4 32.02 1.12 25.00
N GLU A 5 30.80 1.67 25.10
CA GLU A 5 29.57 1.05 24.61
C GLU A 5 29.26 1.46 23.16
N CYS A 6 29.24 2.77 22.85
CA CYS A 6 28.82 3.26 21.52
C CYS A 6 29.94 3.81 20.63
N GLY A 7 31.19 3.83 21.10
CA GLY A 7 32.35 4.25 20.30
C GLY A 7 32.46 5.74 19.97
N LYS A 8 31.51 6.59 20.41
CA LYS A 8 31.56 8.05 20.16
C LYS A 8 32.53 8.79 21.07
N GLU A 9 33.10 9.88 20.57
CA GLU A 9 33.97 10.75 21.36
C GLU A 9 33.16 11.51 22.43
N ILE A 10 33.62 11.44 23.68
CA ILE A 10 33.05 12.10 24.84
C ILE A 10 34.11 12.98 25.55
N PRO A 11 33.70 14.10 26.18
CA PRO A 11 34.57 14.91 27.03
C PRO A 11 35.22 14.07 28.13
N ALA A 12 36.47 14.39 28.47
CA ALA A 12 37.23 13.60 29.46
C ALA A 12 36.69 13.72 30.90
N ASP A 13 35.84 14.71 31.16
CA ASP A 13 35.20 15.03 32.43
C ASP A 13 33.71 14.63 32.48
N SER A 14 33.15 14.06 31.40
CA SER A 14 31.78 13.55 31.42
C SER A 14 31.69 12.28 32.27
N GLU A 15 30.73 12.24 33.20
CA GLU A 15 30.39 11.04 33.98
C GLU A 15 29.54 10.05 33.17
N PHE A 16 28.86 10.53 32.12
CA PHE A 16 27.97 9.75 31.26
C PHE A 16 28.16 10.15 29.80
N CYS A 17 27.95 9.20 28.88
CA CYS A 17 27.96 9.46 27.46
C CYS A 17 26.69 10.23 27.07
N GLY A 18 26.82 11.46 26.59
CA GLY A 18 25.68 12.26 26.11
C GLY A 18 24.97 11.69 24.87
N PHE A 19 25.50 10.63 24.25
CA PHE A 19 24.90 9.99 23.08
C PHE A 19 24.12 8.72 23.40
N CYS A 20 24.61 7.86 24.31
CA CYS A 20 23.96 6.58 24.63
C CYS A 20 23.56 6.43 26.11
N GLY A 21 23.89 7.40 26.96
CA GLY A 21 23.60 7.36 28.40
C GLY A 21 24.50 6.46 29.24
N ALA A 22 25.40 5.66 28.61
CA ALA A 22 26.30 4.78 29.34
C ALA A 22 27.27 5.56 30.24
N ALA A 23 27.58 5.03 31.43
CA ALA A 23 28.54 5.63 32.35
C ALA A 23 29.93 5.70 31.69
N ALA A 24 30.53 6.88 31.69
CA ALA A 24 31.89 7.05 31.19
C ALA A 24 32.83 6.39 32.19
N ALA A 25 33.51 5.33 31.76
CA ALA A 25 34.48 4.64 32.59
C ALA A 25 35.60 5.61 32.98
N ALA A 26 35.56 6.11 34.21
CA ALA A 26 36.59 6.98 34.75
C ALA A 26 37.95 6.26 34.64
N ALA A 27 38.82 6.78 33.78
CA ALA A 27 40.18 6.31 33.62
C ALA A 27 40.97 6.63 34.91
N GLY A 28 40.85 5.79 35.93
CA GLY A 28 41.51 6.06 37.21
C GLY A 28 41.17 5.13 38.39
N ALA A 29 40.48 4.01 38.21
CA ALA A 29 40.32 3.02 39.28
C ALA A 29 40.96 1.69 38.86
N GLU A 30 42.06 1.34 39.54
CA GLU A 30 42.67 0.02 39.54
C GLU A 30 41.62 -1.10 39.59
N GLN A 31 41.78 -2.06 38.69
CA GLN A 31 41.08 -3.33 38.71
C GLN A 31 41.31 -4.04 40.05
N VAL A 32 40.32 -3.99 40.94
CA VAL A 32 40.18 -5.00 41.99
C VAL A 32 39.37 -6.13 41.39
N THR A 33 40.07 -7.17 40.95
CA THR A 33 39.51 -8.49 40.63
C THR A 33 38.86 -9.07 41.89
N ALA A 34 37.56 -8.86 42.06
CA ALA A 34 36.74 -9.64 42.98
C ALA A 34 36.10 -10.79 42.20
N ALA A 35 36.64 -12.00 42.39
CA ALA A 35 36.01 -13.23 41.96
C ALA A 35 34.66 -13.39 42.67
N SER A 36 33.58 -13.07 41.98
CA SER A 36 32.22 -13.37 42.43
C SER A 36 31.87 -14.79 42.02
N THR A 37 31.84 -15.68 43.01
CA THR A 37 31.24 -17.01 42.86
C THR A 37 29.73 -16.82 42.82
N ALA A 38 29.15 -16.73 41.62
CA ALA A 38 27.70 -16.72 41.46
C ALA A 38 27.16 -18.13 41.72
N ALA A 39 26.33 -18.24 42.76
CA ALA A 39 25.55 -19.43 43.05
C ALA A 39 24.58 -19.73 41.91
N GLN A 40 24.49 -21.00 41.50
CA GLN A 40 23.47 -21.47 40.56
C GLN A 40 22.07 -21.15 41.09
N PRO A 41 21.16 -20.62 40.26
CA PRO A 41 19.75 -20.50 40.63
C PRO A 41 19.13 -21.89 40.85
N PRO A 42 18.18 -22.02 41.79
CA PRO A 42 17.48 -23.27 42.04
C PRO A 42 16.69 -23.71 40.78
N PRO A 43 16.52 -25.03 40.56
CA PRO A 43 15.75 -25.53 39.44
C PRO A 43 14.29 -25.04 39.53
N PRO A 44 13.65 -24.78 38.38
CA PRO A 44 12.27 -24.30 38.34
C PRO A 44 11.31 -25.33 38.99
N PRO A 45 10.23 -24.86 39.64
CA PRO A 45 9.21 -25.74 40.19
C PRO A 45 8.54 -26.58 39.07
N PRO A 46 8.09 -27.81 39.38
CA PRO A 46 7.38 -28.64 38.41
C PRO A 46 6.10 -27.95 37.94
N PRO A 47 5.72 -28.09 36.66
CA PRO A 47 4.53 -27.48 36.11
C PRO A 47 3.27 -27.96 36.87
N PRO A 48 2.27 -27.09 37.06
CA PRO A 48 1.01 -27.47 37.68
C PRO A 48 0.32 -28.60 36.88
N PRO A 49 -0.44 -29.50 37.54
CA PRO A 49 -1.21 -30.53 36.86
C PRO A 49 -2.13 -29.90 35.82
N GLY A 50 -2.01 -30.34 34.56
CA GLY A 50 -2.88 -29.87 33.49
C GLY A 50 -4.36 -30.11 33.81
N PRO A 51 -5.27 -29.26 33.30
CA PRO A 51 -6.70 -29.44 33.48
C PRO A 51 -7.14 -30.81 32.93
N PRO A 52 -8.15 -31.45 33.54
CA PRO A 52 -8.67 -32.73 33.07
C PRO A 52 -9.17 -32.61 31.64
N ALA A 53 -8.79 -33.58 30.81
CA ALA A 53 -9.20 -33.67 29.40
C ALA A 53 -10.72 -33.56 29.28
N ALA A 54 -11.18 -32.58 28.50
CA ALA A 54 -12.59 -32.43 28.15
C ALA A 54 -13.05 -33.70 27.41
N GLY A 55 -14.18 -34.26 27.87
CA GLY A 55 -14.78 -35.44 27.28
C GLY A 55 -15.26 -35.20 25.84
N PRO A 56 -15.52 -36.28 25.09
CA PRO A 56 -15.99 -36.18 23.70
C PRO A 56 -17.30 -35.40 23.61
N PRO A 57 -17.48 -34.57 22.56
CA PRO A 57 -18.71 -33.81 22.37
C PRO A 57 -19.91 -34.73 22.15
N PRO A 58 -21.10 -34.37 22.68
CA PRO A 58 -22.32 -35.14 22.47
C PRO A 58 -22.76 -35.11 21.00
N PRO A 59 -23.39 -36.18 20.49
CA PRO A 59 -23.87 -36.23 19.12
C PRO A 59 -24.99 -35.20 18.90
N ALA A 60 -24.84 -34.40 17.84
CA ALA A 60 -25.82 -33.42 17.40
C ALA A 60 -27.17 -34.09 17.11
N GLN A 61 -28.20 -33.73 17.88
CA GLN A 61 -29.58 -34.08 17.56
C GLN A 61 -30.08 -33.20 16.43
N ALA A 62 -30.52 -33.82 15.34
CA ALA A 62 -31.23 -33.16 14.24
C ALA A 62 -32.51 -32.49 14.78
N GLY A 63 -32.49 -31.16 14.81
CA GLY A 63 -33.63 -30.33 15.18
C GLY A 63 -34.69 -30.33 14.09
N VAL A 64 -35.91 -30.69 14.47
CA VAL A 64 -37.12 -30.60 13.65
C VAL A 64 -37.50 -29.13 13.51
N ALA A 65 -37.75 -28.70 12.27
CA ALA A 65 -38.16 -27.33 11.94
C ALA A 65 -39.52 -26.97 12.59
N PRO A 66 -39.65 -25.78 13.21
CA PRO A 66 -40.93 -25.32 13.74
C PRO A 66 -41.85 -24.76 12.63
N PRO A 67 -43.18 -24.85 12.81
CA PRO A 67 -44.14 -24.34 11.83
C PRO A 67 -44.20 -22.81 11.83
N MET A 68 -44.18 -22.24 10.62
CA MET A 68 -44.29 -20.80 10.36
C MET A 68 -45.61 -20.23 10.91
N GLY A 69 -45.49 -19.22 11.79
CA GLY A 69 -46.61 -18.41 12.25
C GLY A 69 -46.90 -17.22 11.31
N PRO A 70 -48.12 -16.64 11.37
CA PRO A 70 -48.54 -15.59 10.46
C PRO A 70 -48.04 -14.18 10.86
N GLY A 71 -47.42 -13.49 9.89
CA GLY A 71 -47.46 -12.05 9.66
C GLY A 71 -47.01 -11.11 10.79
N MET A 72 -45.73 -10.73 10.79
CA MET A 72 -45.28 -9.49 11.44
C MET A 72 -45.47 -8.29 10.49
N PRO A 73 -45.84 -7.10 11.02
CA PRO A 73 -45.95 -5.86 10.26
C PRO A 73 -44.56 -5.34 9.85
N PRO A 74 -44.46 -4.59 8.73
CA PRO A 74 -43.18 -4.15 8.17
C PRO A 74 -42.46 -3.21 9.14
N GLY A 75 -41.34 -3.70 9.67
CA GLY A 75 -40.40 -2.96 10.49
C GLY A 75 -39.62 -1.97 9.63
N GLN A 76 -39.52 -0.77 10.17
CA GLN A 76 -38.78 0.38 9.71
C GLN A 76 -37.30 0.00 9.50
N TYR A 77 -36.84 0.02 8.24
CA TYR A 77 -35.42 -0.11 7.91
C TYR A 77 -34.68 1.08 8.52
N GLY A 78 -33.77 0.81 9.46
CA GLY A 78 -32.72 1.77 9.78
C GLY A 78 -31.87 2.02 8.53
N PRO A 79 -31.30 3.22 8.36
CA PRO A 79 -30.39 3.47 7.25
C PRO A 79 -29.26 2.44 7.27
N PRO A 80 -28.84 1.91 6.10
CA PRO A 80 -27.74 0.96 6.03
C PRO A 80 -26.48 1.60 6.63
N ALA A 81 -25.74 0.84 7.44
CA ALA A 81 -24.41 1.24 7.86
C ALA A 81 -23.56 1.44 6.60
N LYS A 82 -23.07 2.66 6.37
CA LYS A 82 -22.12 2.93 5.30
C LYS A 82 -20.85 2.16 5.64
N LYS A 83 -20.42 1.29 4.73
CA LYS A 83 -19.11 0.64 4.82
C LYS A 83 -18.06 1.70 4.48
N SER A 84 -17.01 1.83 5.29
CA SER A 84 -15.91 2.76 5.01
C SER A 84 -15.23 2.35 3.69
N PRO A 85 -14.99 3.30 2.77
CA PRO A 85 -14.29 3.06 1.51
C PRO A 85 -12.76 2.89 1.67
N LEU A 86 -12.21 3.08 2.88
CA LEU A 86 -10.75 3.10 3.12
C LEU A 86 -10.00 1.81 2.72
N PRO A 87 -10.52 0.58 2.94
CA PRO A 87 -9.84 -0.63 2.47
C PRO A 87 -9.82 -0.73 0.93
N TRP A 88 -10.75 -0.07 0.26
CA TRP A 88 -10.87 -0.09 -1.19
C TRP A 88 -9.90 0.90 -1.84
N ILE A 89 -9.64 2.05 -1.22
CA ILE A 89 -8.65 3.02 -1.70
C ILE A 89 -7.23 2.45 -1.60
N LEU A 90 -6.85 1.83 -0.47
CA LEU A 90 -5.53 1.16 -0.35
C LEU A 90 -5.42 -0.05 -1.30
N GLY A 91 -6.50 -0.83 -1.45
CA GLY A 91 -6.52 -1.98 -2.36
C GLY A 91 -6.48 -1.63 -3.85
N ILE A 92 -7.10 -0.52 -4.27
CA ILE A 92 -7.06 -0.06 -5.67
C ILE A 92 -5.74 0.66 -5.98
N LEU A 93 -5.20 1.44 -5.03
CA LEU A 93 -3.93 2.12 -5.22
C LEU A 93 -2.77 1.13 -5.42
N GLY A 94 -2.76 0.01 -4.67
CA GLY A 94 -1.75 -1.03 -4.82
C GLY A 94 -1.71 -1.62 -6.23
N VAL A 95 -2.87 -1.91 -6.82
CA VAL A 95 -2.97 -2.45 -8.19
C VAL A 95 -2.55 -1.43 -9.24
N VAL A 96 -2.92 -0.15 -9.08
CA VAL A 96 -2.58 0.91 -10.04
C VAL A 96 -1.09 1.26 -9.98
N VAL A 97 -0.46 1.24 -8.81
CA VAL A 97 0.99 1.47 -8.64
C VAL A 97 1.80 0.33 -9.27
N VAL A 98 1.36 -0.93 -9.11
CA VAL A 98 1.99 -2.08 -9.78
C VAL A 98 1.95 -1.92 -11.31
N VAL A 99 0.80 -1.57 -11.89
CA VAL A 99 0.67 -1.35 -13.34
C VAL A 99 1.50 -0.14 -13.80
N GLY A 100 1.50 0.95 -13.03
CA GLY A 100 2.26 2.17 -13.36
C GLY A 100 3.77 1.96 -13.35
N VAL A 101 4.31 1.19 -12.39
CA VAL A 101 5.74 0.88 -12.32
C VAL A 101 6.17 -0.04 -13.49
N VAL A 102 5.33 -1.00 -13.87
CA VAL A 102 5.56 -1.84 -15.07
C VAL A 102 5.63 -0.99 -16.34
N VAL A 103 4.73 -0.03 -16.52
CA VAL A 103 4.72 0.87 -17.70
C VAL A 103 6.02 1.69 -17.81
N VAL A 104 6.70 1.96 -16.71
CA VAL A 104 7.83 2.91 -16.67
C VAL A 104 9.18 2.21 -16.76
N LEU A 105 9.28 1.01 -16.18
CA LEU A 105 10.36 0.09 -16.50
C LEU A 105 10.41 -0.23 -18.00
N LEU A 106 9.25 -0.25 -18.68
CA LEU A 106 9.14 -0.44 -20.13
C LEU A 106 9.54 0.81 -20.95
N LEU A 107 9.45 2.03 -20.40
CA LEU A 107 9.73 3.28 -21.13
C LEU A 107 11.19 3.77 -21.07
N GLY A 108 12.08 3.07 -20.35
CA GLY A 108 13.53 3.11 -20.54
C GLY A 108 14.24 4.44 -20.29
N PHE A 109 15.00 4.52 -19.19
CA PHE A 109 16.12 5.46 -19.07
C PHE A 109 17.43 4.76 -18.70
N ALA A 110 18.30 4.64 -19.71
CA ALA A 110 19.66 4.16 -19.59
C ALA A 110 20.64 5.29 -19.22
N VAL A 111 20.67 5.75 -17.96
CA VAL A 111 21.83 6.50 -17.41
C VAL A 111 21.87 6.45 -15.87
N GLY A 112 22.38 5.35 -15.30
CA GLY A 112 22.61 5.25 -13.86
C GLY A 112 23.64 6.28 -13.35
N PRO A 113 23.37 7.05 -12.29
CA PRO A 113 24.33 8.00 -11.78
C PRO A 113 25.26 7.40 -10.71
N LYS A 114 26.50 7.87 -10.78
CA LYS A 114 27.76 7.35 -10.24
C LYS A 114 28.02 7.70 -8.76
N TRP A 115 26.99 7.84 -7.92
CA TRP A 115 27.08 8.56 -6.62
C TRP A 115 27.02 7.71 -5.36
N PHE A 116 26.94 6.37 -5.46
CA PHE A 116 27.17 5.46 -4.33
C PHE A 116 28.66 5.17 -4.06
N ALA A 117 29.59 5.82 -4.78
CA ALA A 117 31.00 5.84 -4.41
C ALA A 117 31.23 7.04 -3.47
N GLY A 118 31.42 6.73 -2.18
CA GLY A 118 31.50 7.72 -1.12
C GLY A 118 32.56 8.80 -1.31
N ASP A 119 32.19 10.01 -0.94
CA ASP A 119 33.09 11.08 -0.52
C ASP A 119 32.44 11.80 0.68
N GLU A 120 33.15 11.73 1.81
CA GLU A 120 32.96 12.55 2.99
C GLU A 120 33.31 14.01 2.65
N ASP A 121 32.39 14.80 2.10
CA ASP A 121 32.52 16.26 2.14
C ASP A 121 31.17 16.98 2.03
N GLY A 122 30.97 17.92 2.96
CA GLY A 122 29.67 18.42 3.37
C GLY A 122 28.84 19.16 2.31
N GLY A 123 27.54 18.85 2.33
CA GLY A 123 26.48 19.60 1.66
C GLY A 123 25.25 19.70 2.56
N ASN A 124 25.03 20.90 3.09
CA ASN A 124 23.89 21.30 3.92
C ASN A 124 22.53 21.05 3.23
N GLY A 125 21.84 19.98 3.65
CA GLY A 125 20.44 19.65 3.33
C GLY A 125 19.81 18.93 4.52
N GLY A 126 19.74 19.60 5.66
CA GLY A 126 19.32 19.03 6.93
C GLY A 126 17.82 18.79 7.04
N GLY A 127 17.36 17.61 6.60
CA GLY A 127 16.19 16.93 7.15
C GLY A 127 16.66 16.03 8.28
N GLN A 128 16.96 16.62 9.44
CA GLN A 128 17.39 15.88 10.63
C GLN A 128 16.19 15.10 11.18
N VAL A 129 16.10 13.81 10.88
CA VAL A 129 15.17 12.87 11.54
C VAL A 129 15.65 12.71 13.00
N THR A 130 15.21 13.61 13.87
CA THR A 130 15.53 13.60 15.30
C THR A 130 14.62 12.61 16.03
N ASP A 131 15.23 11.61 16.68
CA ASP A 131 14.65 10.72 17.70
C ASP A 131 13.31 10.01 17.36
N THR A 132 13.39 8.88 16.65
CA THR A 132 12.33 7.84 16.56
C THR A 132 12.30 6.98 17.83
N SER A 133 12.23 7.59 19.02
CA SER A 133 12.55 6.87 20.26
C SER A 133 11.51 5.83 20.71
N GLY A 134 10.31 5.81 20.10
CA GLY A 134 9.28 4.80 20.32
C GLY A 134 8.53 4.42 19.04
N PRO A 135 7.84 3.27 19.03
CA PRO A 135 7.11 2.76 17.86
C PRO A 135 6.02 3.73 17.37
N GLU A 136 5.36 4.45 18.27
CA GLU A 136 4.35 5.45 17.92
C GLU A 136 4.93 6.59 17.08
N LYS A 137 6.20 6.94 17.31
CA LYS A 137 6.86 8.00 16.54
C LYS A 137 7.11 7.57 15.09
N VAL A 138 7.31 6.28 14.86
CA VAL A 138 7.43 5.73 13.50
C VAL A 138 6.09 5.86 12.78
N VAL A 139 4.98 5.48 13.43
CA VAL A 139 3.62 5.65 12.88
C VAL A 139 3.32 7.12 12.57
N GLU A 140 3.61 8.05 13.50
CA GLU A 140 3.47 9.48 13.23
C GLU A 140 4.30 9.94 12.03
N THR A 141 5.53 9.43 11.88
CA THR A 141 6.42 9.79 10.78
C THR A 141 5.89 9.24 9.45
N PHE A 142 5.30 8.05 9.45
CA PHE A 142 4.68 7.45 8.28
C PHE A 142 3.50 8.28 7.78
N PHE A 143 2.56 8.66 8.66
CA PHE A 143 1.44 9.54 8.29
C PHE A 143 1.92 10.94 7.87
N ALA A 144 2.91 11.50 8.56
CA ALA A 144 3.49 12.79 8.15
C ALA A 144 4.22 12.72 6.80
N ALA A 145 4.74 11.54 6.41
CA ALA A 145 5.31 11.32 5.09
C ALA A 145 4.22 11.26 4.02
N MET A 146 3.07 10.63 4.31
CA MET A 146 1.91 10.62 3.42
C MET A 146 1.37 12.03 3.16
N GLU A 147 1.14 12.82 4.21
CA GLU A 147 0.67 14.21 4.07
C GLU A 147 1.61 15.08 3.23
N LYS A 148 2.93 14.84 3.36
CA LYS A 148 3.95 15.61 2.64
C LYS A 148 4.29 15.03 1.27
N GLN A 149 3.73 13.86 0.95
CA GLN A 149 4.11 13.07 -0.22
C GLN A 149 5.64 12.93 -0.31
N ASP A 150 6.29 12.62 0.82
CA ASP A 150 7.75 12.50 0.92
C ASP A 150 8.15 11.01 0.96
N ALA A 151 8.46 10.47 -0.23
CA ALA A 151 8.83 9.06 -0.41
C ALA A 151 10.00 8.66 0.48
N ARG A 152 11.00 9.53 0.62
CA ARG A 152 12.20 9.25 1.43
C ARG A 152 11.85 9.17 2.91
N MET A 153 10.99 10.06 3.39
CA MET A 153 10.51 10.02 4.77
C MET A 153 9.70 8.75 5.04
N MET A 154 8.84 8.35 4.10
CA MET A 154 8.02 7.15 4.20
C MET A 154 8.89 5.89 4.23
N ILE A 155 9.76 5.71 3.23
CA ILE A 155 10.69 4.58 3.13
C ILE A 155 11.58 4.49 4.38
N GLY A 156 11.95 5.64 4.98
CA GLY A 156 12.72 5.68 6.23
C GLY A 156 12.01 5.10 7.47
N THR A 157 10.71 4.83 7.37
CA THR A 157 9.89 4.16 8.40
C THR A 157 9.71 2.66 8.17
N MET A 158 9.99 2.17 6.96
CA MET A 158 9.83 0.76 6.57
C MET A 158 11.00 -0.09 7.07
N GLU A 159 10.74 -1.37 7.31
CA GLU A 159 11.76 -2.33 7.72
C GLU A 159 12.94 -2.39 6.73
N PRO A 160 14.21 -2.40 7.19
CA PRO A 160 15.36 -2.35 6.28
C PRO A 160 15.43 -3.50 5.28
N ASP A 161 15.06 -4.71 5.69
CA ASP A 161 15.08 -5.89 4.80
C ASP A 161 14.02 -5.74 3.70
N PHE A 162 12.86 -5.17 4.02
CA PHE A 162 11.84 -4.81 3.03
C PHE A 162 12.32 -3.72 2.06
N VAL A 163 13.02 -2.70 2.56
CA VAL A 163 13.62 -1.66 1.70
C VAL A 163 14.72 -2.23 0.79
N ALA A 164 15.47 -3.23 1.26
CA ALA A 164 16.44 -3.92 0.42
C ALA A 164 15.76 -4.71 -0.71
N GLN A 165 14.60 -5.32 -0.45
CA GLN A 165 13.79 -5.97 -1.49
C GLN A 165 13.28 -4.96 -2.53
N LEU A 166 12.82 -3.78 -2.09
CA LEU A 166 12.45 -2.69 -2.98
C LEU A 166 13.60 -2.30 -3.92
N GLU A 167 14.81 -2.16 -3.39
CA GLU A 167 16.00 -1.83 -4.17
C GLU A 167 16.40 -2.96 -5.13
N ASP A 168 16.21 -4.23 -4.75
CA ASP A 168 16.50 -5.38 -5.61
C ASP A 168 15.53 -5.45 -6.80
N ILE A 169 14.24 -5.29 -6.55
CA ILE A 169 13.17 -5.37 -7.55
C ILE A 169 13.21 -4.16 -8.51
N PHE A 170 13.27 -2.95 -7.95
CA PHE A 170 13.13 -1.71 -8.72
C PHE A 170 14.46 -1.03 -9.05
N GLY A 171 15.57 -1.58 -8.56
CA GLY A 171 16.90 -1.00 -8.72
C GLY A 171 17.11 0.28 -7.90
N ALA A 172 18.22 0.96 -8.17
CA ALA A 172 18.63 2.16 -7.43
C ALA A 172 17.67 3.36 -7.56
N GLU A 173 16.71 3.31 -8.48
CA GLU A 173 15.72 4.37 -8.74
C GLU A 173 14.39 4.13 -7.99
N TYR A 174 14.30 3.10 -7.14
CA TYR A 174 13.07 2.75 -6.40
C TYR A 174 12.44 3.93 -5.64
N ILE A 175 13.26 4.83 -5.09
CA ILE A 175 12.78 6.04 -4.40
C ILE A 175 12.09 6.99 -5.37
N ASP A 176 12.68 7.21 -6.54
CA ASP A 176 12.13 8.12 -7.55
C ASP A 176 10.85 7.54 -8.16
N LEU A 177 10.79 6.21 -8.33
CA LEU A 177 9.56 5.50 -8.71
C LEU A 177 8.47 5.64 -7.64
N PHE A 178 8.81 5.50 -6.36
CA PHE A 178 7.86 5.75 -5.28
C PHE A 178 7.34 7.19 -5.31
N ASP A 179 8.24 8.17 -5.42
CA ASP A 179 7.88 9.58 -5.45
C ASP A 179 6.94 9.90 -6.62
N GLN A 180 7.25 9.35 -7.79
CA GLN A 180 6.50 9.60 -9.02
C GLN A 180 5.17 8.85 -9.07
N TYR A 181 5.12 7.56 -8.69
CA TYR A 181 3.95 6.71 -8.93
C TYR A 181 3.10 6.50 -7.70
N PHE A 182 3.72 6.28 -6.54
CA PHE A 182 2.97 6.02 -5.33
C PHE A 182 2.11 7.22 -4.94
N PHE A 183 2.67 8.43 -5.02
CA PHE A 183 1.94 9.65 -4.67
C PHE A 183 1.14 10.28 -5.81
N ALA A 184 1.26 9.82 -7.06
CA ALA A 184 0.50 10.38 -8.19
C ALA A 184 -1.02 10.36 -7.97
N TYR A 185 -1.50 9.35 -7.24
CA TYR A 185 -2.91 9.15 -6.95
C TYR A 185 -3.29 9.53 -5.50
N PHE A 186 -2.34 10.05 -4.72
CA PHE A 186 -2.62 10.53 -3.37
C PHE A 186 -3.26 11.93 -3.44
N PRO A 187 -4.32 12.19 -2.67
CA PRO A 187 -4.92 13.52 -2.62
C PRO A 187 -3.92 14.55 -2.07
N GLU A 188 -3.71 15.64 -2.80
CA GLU A 188 -2.78 16.72 -2.42
C GLU A 188 -3.18 17.42 -1.11
N ASP A 189 -4.46 17.35 -0.74
CA ASP A 189 -5.00 17.97 0.48
C ASP A 189 -5.19 16.98 1.64
N LEU A 190 -4.51 15.81 1.59
CA LEU A 190 -4.51 14.85 2.68
C LEU A 190 -4.02 15.50 3.99
N GLU A 191 -4.87 15.44 5.02
CA GLU A 191 -4.57 15.88 6.37
C GLU A 191 -4.90 14.77 7.37
N VAL A 192 -3.94 14.42 8.22
CA VAL A 192 -4.03 13.36 9.23
C VAL A 192 -3.70 13.92 10.61
N THR A 193 -4.71 14.00 11.47
CA THR A 193 -4.52 14.39 12.87
C THR A 193 -4.58 13.17 13.77
N ILE A 194 -3.45 12.76 14.35
CA ILE A 194 -3.42 11.71 15.38
C ILE A 194 -3.52 12.38 16.75
N LYS A 195 -4.57 12.07 17.52
CA LYS A 195 -4.79 12.62 18.88
C LYS A 195 -4.32 11.65 19.95
N LYS A 196 -4.51 10.35 19.73
CA LYS A 196 -4.19 9.30 20.70
C LYS A 196 -3.89 7.97 20.00
N MET A 197 -2.85 7.32 20.47
CA MET A 197 -2.50 5.94 20.13
C MET A 197 -2.50 5.08 21.40
N ASP A 198 -2.77 3.80 21.23
CA ASP A 198 -2.49 2.77 22.23
C ASP A 198 -1.38 1.88 21.69
N SER A 199 -0.48 1.42 22.56
CA SER A 199 0.66 0.62 22.16
C SER A 199 0.97 -0.50 23.13
N GLU A 200 1.26 -1.67 22.56
CA GLU A 200 1.74 -2.83 23.31
C GLU A 200 3.13 -3.22 22.79
N VAL A 201 4.15 -3.06 23.64
CA VAL A 201 5.55 -3.35 23.28
C VAL A 201 5.99 -4.67 23.92
N SER A 202 6.46 -5.60 23.09
CA SER A 202 6.93 -6.92 23.50
C SER A 202 8.35 -7.18 23.00
N GLY A 203 9.34 -6.71 23.77
CA GLY A 203 10.75 -6.86 23.41
C GLY A 203 11.12 -6.03 22.18
N ASP A 204 11.36 -6.72 21.06
CA ASP A 204 11.74 -6.12 19.78
C ASP A 204 10.57 -6.02 18.79
N THR A 205 9.33 -6.28 19.24
CA THR A 205 8.11 -6.01 18.47
C THR A 205 7.18 -5.07 19.22
N ALA A 206 6.31 -4.38 18.49
CA ALA A 206 5.25 -3.56 19.06
C ALA A 206 4.01 -3.57 18.17
N GLU A 207 2.84 -3.48 18.78
CA GLU A 207 1.58 -3.17 18.10
C GLU A 207 1.16 -1.76 18.47
N VAL A 208 0.80 -0.94 17.49
CA VAL A 208 0.34 0.45 17.69
C VAL A 208 -1.00 0.65 17.00
N THR A 209 -2.02 1.01 17.77
CA THR A 209 -3.36 1.31 17.27
C THR A 209 -3.67 2.79 17.43
N ILE A 210 -4.14 3.44 16.37
CA ILE A 210 -4.66 4.81 16.45
C ILE A 210 -6.09 4.74 17.00
N VAL A 211 -6.29 5.23 18.21
CA VAL A 211 -7.60 5.13 18.90
C VAL A 211 -8.41 6.42 18.79
N GLU A 212 -7.75 7.56 18.59
CA GLU A 212 -8.42 8.85 18.35
C GLU A 212 -7.61 9.65 17.33
N GLY A 213 -8.25 10.08 16.25
CA GLY A 213 -7.63 10.84 15.18
C GLY A 213 -8.58 11.06 14.01
N THR A 214 -8.18 11.85 13.03
CA THR A 214 -8.96 12.14 11.82
C THR A 214 -8.09 12.06 10.58
N MET A 215 -8.64 11.56 9.49
CA MET A 215 -8.08 11.69 8.14
C MET A 215 -9.07 12.48 7.29
N ALA A 216 -8.61 13.53 6.62
CA ALA A 216 -9.43 14.36 5.74
C ALA A 216 -8.72 14.54 4.39
N TYR A 217 -9.50 14.49 3.31
CA TYR A 217 -9.02 14.69 1.94
C TYR A 217 -10.19 15.04 1.02
N THR A 218 -9.89 15.50 -0.18
CA THR A 218 -10.87 15.66 -1.27
C THR A 218 -10.79 14.42 -2.17
N ASP A 219 -11.93 13.76 -2.40
CA ASP A 219 -12.01 12.57 -3.24
C ASP A 219 -12.00 12.91 -4.75
N GLU A 220 -12.04 11.89 -5.60
CA GLU A 220 -12.05 12.02 -7.07
C GLU A 220 -13.27 12.80 -7.61
N TYR A 221 -14.35 12.91 -6.84
CA TYR A 221 -15.56 13.67 -7.21
C TYR A 221 -15.50 15.13 -6.73
N GLY A 222 -14.42 15.52 -6.05
CA GLY A 222 -14.26 16.85 -5.47
C GLY A 222 -14.99 17.04 -4.14
N ASP A 223 -15.51 15.97 -3.54
CA ASP A 223 -16.17 16.02 -2.25
C ASP A 223 -15.15 15.91 -1.11
N LYS A 224 -15.31 16.72 -0.07
CA LYS A 224 -14.48 16.62 1.13
C LYS A 224 -14.94 15.44 1.98
N VAL A 225 -14.05 14.47 2.12
CA VAL A 225 -14.19 13.31 3.01
C VAL A 225 -13.47 13.61 4.32
N THR A 226 -14.06 13.17 5.43
CA THR A 226 -13.40 13.18 6.74
C THR A 226 -13.82 11.93 7.49
N GLU A 227 -12.85 11.12 7.87
CA GLU A 227 -13.04 9.88 8.63
C GLU A 227 -12.38 10.01 10.01
N GLU A 228 -13.06 9.53 11.05
CA GLU A 228 -12.51 9.48 12.41
C GLU A 228 -11.92 8.07 12.63
N ALA A 229 -10.76 8.00 13.28
CA ALA A 229 -10.08 6.72 13.53
C ALA A 229 -10.92 5.72 14.34
N ALA A 230 -11.82 6.22 15.20
CA ALA A 230 -12.72 5.36 15.98
C ALA A 230 -13.83 4.69 15.14
N ASP A 231 -14.13 5.25 13.96
CA ASP A 231 -15.12 4.73 13.02
C ASP A 231 -14.47 3.94 11.88
N ALA A 232 -13.16 4.08 11.70
CA ALA A 232 -12.38 3.32 10.74
C ALA A 232 -11.99 1.97 11.36
N ASP A 233 -12.29 0.87 10.65
CA ASP A 233 -11.78 -0.46 10.99
C ASP A 233 -10.29 -0.55 10.60
N MET A 234 -9.44 0.21 11.30
CA MET A 234 -7.99 0.19 11.11
C MET A 234 -7.37 -0.88 12.00
N ASP A 235 -6.63 -1.80 11.37
CA ASP A 235 -5.81 -2.76 12.08
C ASP A 235 -4.64 -2.07 12.81
N ALA A 236 -4.08 -2.76 13.80
CA ALA A 236 -2.90 -2.28 14.50
C ALA A 236 -1.69 -2.29 13.56
N PHE A 237 -0.84 -1.27 13.66
CA PHE A 237 0.47 -1.29 13.02
C PHE A 237 1.34 -2.27 13.80
N GLU A 238 1.80 -3.34 13.17
CA GLU A 238 2.89 -4.15 13.71
C GLU A 238 4.22 -3.48 13.35
N LEU A 239 5.10 -3.32 14.35
CA LEU A 239 6.41 -2.73 14.24
C LEU A 239 7.48 -3.67 14.78
N VAL A 240 8.66 -3.60 14.17
CA VAL A 240 9.84 -4.38 14.56
C VAL A 240 11.01 -3.47 14.89
N LYS A 241 11.87 -3.95 15.78
CA LYS A 241 13.08 -3.24 16.18
C LYS A 241 14.31 -3.88 15.56
N VAL A 242 14.96 -3.14 14.66
CA VAL A 242 16.19 -3.54 13.99
C VAL A 242 17.32 -2.60 14.41
N ASP A 243 18.41 -3.17 14.93
CA ASP A 243 19.58 -2.43 15.44
C ASP A 243 19.22 -1.30 16.45
N GLY A 244 18.19 -1.54 17.25
CA GLY A 244 17.74 -0.60 18.28
C GLY A 244 16.82 0.52 17.77
N LYS A 245 16.48 0.54 16.48
CA LYS A 245 15.52 1.47 15.87
C LYS A 245 14.23 0.74 15.48
N TRP A 246 13.09 1.41 15.66
CA TRP A 246 11.77 0.89 15.29
C TRP A 246 11.44 1.17 13.82
N TYR A 247 10.71 0.24 13.21
CA TYR A 247 10.24 0.29 11.82
C TYR A 247 8.86 -0.36 11.72
N ILE A 248 8.07 0.04 10.73
CA ILE A 248 6.84 -0.67 10.35
C ILE A 248 7.27 -2.02 9.77
N SER A 249 6.68 -3.11 10.27
CA SER A 249 7.03 -4.46 9.85
C SER A 249 6.62 -4.73 8.41
N GLU A 250 7.34 -5.63 7.75
CA GLU A 250 6.97 -6.14 6.42
C GLU A 250 5.51 -6.63 6.35
N ASN A 251 5.02 -7.38 7.35
CA ASN A 251 3.63 -7.85 7.36
C ASN A 251 2.63 -6.70 7.29
N THR A 252 2.82 -5.66 8.12
CA THR A 252 1.98 -4.47 8.11
C THR A 252 2.03 -3.77 6.74
N LEU A 253 3.20 -3.73 6.10
CA LEU A 253 3.35 -3.11 4.79
C LEU A 253 2.62 -3.92 3.71
N ILE A 254 2.73 -5.24 3.74
CA ILE A 254 1.98 -6.14 2.85
C ILE A 254 0.47 -5.96 3.04
N ASP A 255 -0.02 -5.92 4.28
CA ASP A 255 -1.43 -5.70 4.59
C ASP A 255 -1.93 -4.31 4.13
N MET A 256 -1.03 -3.33 4.02
CA MET A 256 -1.32 -2.01 3.46
C MET A 256 -1.29 -1.96 1.92
N GLY A 257 -1.02 -3.10 1.27
CA GLY A 257 -0.97 -3.22 -0.19
C GLY A 257 0.43 -3.09 -0.79
N PHE A 258 1.49 -3.11 0.04
CA PHE A 258 2.86 -3.21 -0.45
C PHE A 258 3.31 -4.68 -0.58
N ASP A 259 2.50 -5.51 -1.24
CA ASP A 259 2.84 -6.90 -1.51
C ASP A 259 3.61 -7.01 -2.85
N PHE A 260 4.90 -7.35 -2.77
CA PHE A 260 5.73 -7.55 -3.96
C PHE A 260 5.81 -9.01 -4.40
N SER A 261 5.23 -9.95 -3.64
CA SER A 261 5.21 -11.35 -4.06
C SER A 261 4.43 -11.56 -5.35
N ASP A 262 3.47 -10.66 -5.64
CA ASP A 262 2.74 -10.61 -6.91
C ASP A 262 3.61 -10.11 -8.09
N LEU A 263 4.72 -9.42 -7.82
CA LEU A 263 5.65 -8.92 -8.84
C LEU A 263 6.72 -9.95 -9.24
N GLU A 264 7.05 -10.92 -8.37
CA GLU A 264 8.04 -11.97 -8.69
C GLU A 264 7.61 -12.83 -9.90
N GLY A 265 6.32 -12.86 -10.25
CA GLY A 265 5.82 -13.50 -11.46
C GLY A 265 6.08 -12.73 -12.76
N LEU A 266 6.52 -11.46 -12.68
CA LEU A 266 6.83 -10.63 -13.85
C LEU A 266 8.24 -10.87 -14.38
N GLU A 267 9.15 -11.42 -13.58
CA GLU A 267 10.54 -11.71 -14.01
C GLU A 267 10.64 -12.88 -15.00
N ASP A 268 9.68 -13.81 -14.96
CA ASP A 268 9.59 -14.95 -15.88
C ASP A 268 8.73 -14.65 -17.13
N MET A 269 8.10 -13.47 -17.21
CA MET A 269 7.62 -12.98 -18.50
C MET A 269 8.84 -12.50 -19.29
N ASP A 270 9.34 -13.35 -20.19
CA ASP A 270 10.26 -13.00 -21.26
C ASP A 270 9.64 -11.85 -22.10
N ILE A 271 9.75 -10.61 -21.60
CA ILE A 271 9.25 -9.37 -22.23
C ILE A 271 10.00 -9.05 -23.53
N ASP A 272 11.10 -9.76 -23.80
CA ASP A 272 11.96 -9.53 -24.94
C ASP A 272 11.39 -9.98 -26.30
N ASP A 273 10.35 -10.84 -26.34
CA ASP A 273 9.88 -11.43 -27.62
C ASP A 273 8.41 -11.12 -28.01
N GLU A 274 7.59 -10.49 -27.16
CA GLU A 274 6.16 -10.23 -27.50
C GLU A 274 5.72 -8.76 -27.40
N PHE A 275 6.55 -7.87 -26.83
CA PHE A 275 6.25 -6.43 -26.74
C PHE A 275 6.93 -5.55 -27.80
N SER A 276 7.69 -6.15 -28.74
CA SER A 276 8.47 -5.37 -29.73
C SER A 276 7.63 -4.81 -30.88
N ASP A 277 6.40 -5.27 -31.10
CA ASP A 277 5.59 -4.84 -32.23
C ASP A 277 4.19 -4.44 -31.72
N GLY A 278 4.03 -3.20 -31.27
CA GLY A 278 2.87 -2.32 -31.52
C GLY A 278 1.41 -2.75 -31.25
N ASP A 279 1.14 -3.96 -30.80
CA ASP A 279 -0.19 -4.56 -30.85
C ASP A 279 -0.79 -4.61 -29.43
N TYR A 280 -0.96 -3.44 -28.81
CA TYR A 280 -1.77 -3.35 -27.60
C TYR A 280 -3.24 -3.52 -27.98
N GLU A 281 -3.69 -4.76 -28.13
CA GLU A 281 -5.11 -5.11 -28.21
C GLU A 281 -5.78 -4.72 -26.90
N THR A 282 -6.28 -3.49 -26.84
CA THR A 282 -6.99 -3.01 -25.66
C THR A 282 -8.43 -3.48 -25.76
N LEU A 283 -8.82 -4.36 -24.83
CA LEU A 283 -10.16 -4.93 -24.74
C LEU A 283 -11.08 -3.97 -23.99
N VAL A 284 -12.15 -3.52 -24.64
CA VAL A 284 -13.20 -2.70 -24.01
C VAL A 284 -14.53 -3.42 -24.09
N GLU A 285 -15.21 -3.56 -22.96
CA GLU A 285 -16.56 -4.11 -22.90
C GLU A 285 -17.59 -3.00 -23.12
N LEU A 286 -18.24 -3.00 -24.28
CA LEU A 286 -19.36 -2.10 -24.57
C LEU A 286 -20.69 -2.76 -24.15
N PRO A 287 -21.47 -2.17 -23.24
CA PRO A 287 -22.80 -2.68 -22.92
C PRO A 287 -23.72 -2.66 -24.15
N ILE A 288 -24.42 -3.75 -24.39
CA ILE A 288 -25.44 -3.84 -25.44
C ILE A 288 -26.83 -3.71 -24.78
N ASP A 289 -27.73 -2.95 -25.39
CA ASP A 289 -29.10 -2.75 -24.88
C ASP A 289 -29.96 -4.04 -24.81
N SER A 290 -29.50 -5.14 -25.43
CA SER A 290 -30.14 -6.44 -25.33
C SER A 290 -29.71 -7.15 -24.04
N GLU A 291 -30.67 -7.31 -23.13
CA GLU A 291 -30.59 -7.93 -21.79
C GLU A 291 -29.40 -8.89 -21.59
N ASP A 292 -28.42 -8.43 -20.80
CA ASP A 292 -27.27 -9.14 -20.20
C ASP A 292 -26.06 -9.49 -21.09
N GLU A 293 -25.93 -8.93 -22.30
CA GLU A 293 -24.74 -9.13 -23.16
C GLU A 293 -23.85 -7.87 -23.22
N ALA A 294 -22.53 -8.06 -23.08
CA ALA A 294 -21.52 -7.04 -23.34
C ALA A 294 -20.70 -7.43 -24.58
N LEU A 295 -20.41 -6.47 -25.44
CA LEU A 295 -19.56 -6.63 -26.60
C LEU A 295 -18.12 -6.35 -26.19
N THR A 296 -17.26 -7.36 -26.19
CA THR A 296 -15.82 -7.14 -26.07
C THR A 296 -15.29 -6.66 -27.42
N VAL A 297 -14.74 -5.46 -27.42
CA VAL A 297 -14.17 -4.78 -28.59
C VAL A 297 -12.65 -4.74 -28.44
N VAL A 298 -11.95 -5.13 -29.50
CA VAL A 298 -10.50 -4.94 -29.62
C VAL A 298 -10.23 -3.64 -30.36
N PHE A 299 -9.62 -2.66 -29.68
CA PHE A 299 -9.13 -1.45 -30.35
C PHE A 299 -7.72 -1.70 -30.89
N GLU A 300 -7.62 -1.95 -32.20
CA GLU A 300 -6.32 -1.99 -32.90
C GLU A 300 -5.82 -0.58 -33.30
N ASP A 301 -6.74 0.39 -33.44
CA ASP A 301 -6.38 1.76 -33.81
C ASP A 301 -6.20 2.64 -32.55
N ALA A 302 -4.96 3.02 -32.29
CA ALA A 302 -4.59 3.89 -31.17
C ALA A 302 -5.37 5.21 -31.14
N THR A 303 -5.82 5.72 -32.29
CA THR A 303 -6.58 6.98 -32.37
C THR A 303 -7.98 6.82 -31.78
N ILE A 304 -8.61 5.64 -31.95
CA ILE A 304 -9.93 5.36 -31.39
C ILE A 304 -9.81 5.16 -29.88
N TRP A 305 -8.76 4.46 -29.43
CA TRP A 305 -8.46 4.29 -28.02
C TRP A 305 -8.20 5.62 -27.31
N GLU A 306 -7.32 6.46 -27.86
CA GLU A 306 -7.06 7.81 -27.35
C GLU A 306 -8.35 8.63 -27.28
N TRP A 307 -9.18 8.60 -28.33
CA TRP A 307 -10.47 9.28 -28.31
C TRP A 307 -11.42 8.76 -27.22
N TYR A 308 -11.54 7.44 -27.07
CA TYR A 308 -12.42 6.82 -26.08
C TYR A 308 -12.00 7.19 -24.65
N MET A 309 -10.70 7.25 -24.38
CA MET A 309 -10.16 7.58 -23.05
C MET A 309 -10.15 9.08 -22.74
N ASP A 310 -9.87 9.94 -23.74
CA ASP A 310 -9.75 11.39 -23.53
C ASP A 310 -11.10 12.12 -23.59
N THR A 311 -12.15 11.50 -24.12
CA THR A 311 -13.45 12.14 -24.27
C THR A 311 -14.35 11.85 -23.06
N ASP A 312 -14.58 12.87 -22.22
CA ASP A 312 -15.51 12.86 -21.07
C ASP A 312 -16.97 12.46 -21.41
N GLY A 313 -17.27 12.24 -22.69
CA GLY A 313 -18.57 11.85 -23.23
C GLY A 313 -18.44 11.06 -24.54
N ALA A 314 -17.60 10.01 -24.56
CA ALA A 314 -17.64 9.04 -25.64
C ALA A 314 -19.00 8.33 -25.65
N TYR A 315 -19.78 8.54 -26.72
CA TYR A 315 -21.05 7.85 -26.92
C TYR A 315 -20.92 6.82 -28.03
N PHE A 316 -21.73 5.77 -27.95
CA PHE A 316 -21.82 4.78 -28.98
C PHE A 316 -23.25 4.24 -29.11
N ASP A 317 -23.62 3.90 -30.35
CA ASP A 317 -24.82 3.11 -30.64
C ASP A 317 -24.40 1.77 -31.24
N VAL A 318 -24.95 0.67 -30.71
CA VAL A 318 -24.66 -0.68 -31.21
C VAL A 318 -25.88 -1.21 -31.97
N THR A 319 -25.68 -1.58 -33.24
CA THR A 319 -26.68 -2.27 -34.06
C THR A 319 -26.25 -3.72 -34.27
N ASP A 320 -27.10 -4.67 -33.90
CA ASP A 320 -26.86 -6.09 -34.16
C ASP A 320 -27.11 -6.40 -35.64
N GLU A 321 -26.04 -6.75 -36.35
CA GLU A 321 -26.09 -7.38 -37.67
C GLU A 321 -25.79 -8.88 -37.55
N ASN A 322 -26.34 -9.69 -38.46
CA ASN A 322 -26.38 -11.14 -38.31
C ASN A 322 -25.03 -11.80 -37.93
N THR A 323 -23.90 -11.33 -38.48
CA THR A 323 -22.55 -11.85 -38.20
C THR A 323 -21.62 -10.86 -37.50
N SER A 324 -22.07 -9.63 -37.24
CA SER A 324 -21.24 -8.55 -36.69
C SER A 324 -22.09 -7.56 -35.91
N TYR A 325 -21.51 -6.81 -34.99
CA TYR A 325 -22.15 -5.59 -34.48
C TYR A 325 -21.68 -4.41 -35.32
N VAL A 326 -22.56 -3.44 -35.60
CA VAL A 326 -22.16 -2.15 -36.14
C VAL A 326 -22.17 -1.17 -34.97
N VAL A 327 -21.00 -0.68 -34.60
CA VAL A 327 -20.80 0.31 -33.53
C VAL A 327 -20.59 1.67 -34.17
N TYR A 328 -21.46 2.62 -33.82
CA TYR A 328 -21.36 4.00 -34.24
C TYR A 328 -20.80 4.82 -33.09
N PHE A 329 -19.57 5.30 -33.20
CA PHE A 329 -18.92 6.13 -32.20
C PHE A 329 -19.14 7.61 -32.51
N TYR A 330 -19.51 8.41 -31.50
CA TYR A 330 -19.77 9.83 -31.65
C TYR A 330 -19.57 10.62 -30.35
N GLU A 331 -19.39 11.93 -30.48
CA GLU A 331 -19.34 12.88 -29.37
C GLU A 331 -20.58 13.79 -29.40
N ILE A 332 -21.06 14.23 -28.24
CA ILE A 332 -22.06 15.30 -28.13
C ILE A 332 -21.36 16.57 -27.66
N THR A 333 -21.27 17.58 -28.54
CA THR A 333 -20.69 18.88 -28.20
C THR A 333 -21.55 19.65 -27.19
N GLY A 334 -20.98 20.68 -26.56
CA GLY A 334 -21.69 21.49 -25.56
C GLY A 334 -22.98 22.21 -26.04
N ASP A 335 -23.23 22.26 -27.34
CA ASP A 335 -24.49 22.77 -27.93
C ASP A 335 -25.50 21.66 -28.30
N GLY A 336 -25.17 20.40 -27.98
CA GLY A 336 -25.99 19.22 -28.25
C GLY A 336 -25.84 18.68 -29.68
N THR A 337 -24.82 19.12 -30.43
CA THR A 337 -24.56 18.60 -31.78
C THR A 337 -23.82 17.27 -31.68
N GLU A 338 -24.30 16.29 -32.44
CA GLU A 338 -23.65 15.01 -32.60
C GLU A 338 -22.52 15.13 -33.63
N VAL A 339 -21.30 14.76 -33.23
CA VAL A 339 -20.13 14.75 -34.11
C VAL A 339 -19.70 13.29 -34.28
N PRO A 340 -19.88 12.71 -35.50
CA PRO A 340 -19.52 11.32 -35.74
C PRO A 340 -18.01 11.15 -35.69
N TYR A 341 -17.57 10.11 -34.99
CA TYR A 341 -16.19 9.64 -35.03
C TYR A 341 -16.02 8.59 -36.13
N GLY A 342 -16.96 7.64 -36.24
CA GLY A 342 -16.99 6.66 -37.31
C GLY A 342 -17.98 5.51 -37.08
N TYR A 343 -18.16 4.70 -38.12
CA TYR A 343 -18.93 3.46 -38.06
C TYR A 343 -17.97 2.28 -38.18
N PHE A 344 -18.14 1.30 -37.31
CA PHE A 344 -17.25 0.16 -37.24
C PHE A 344 -18.04 -1.14 -37.14
N ALA A 345 -17.64 -2.14 -37.93
CA ALA A 345 -18.15 -3.49 -37.83
C ALA A 345 -17.24 -4.28 -36.89
N VAL A 346 -17.82 -4.83 -35.82
CA VAL A 346 -17.17 -5.70 -34.85
C VAL A 346 -17.62 -7.13 -35.12
N ASP A 347 -16.71 -8.00 -35.50
CA ASP A 347 -17.02 -9.42 -35.75
C ASP A 347 -17.40 -10.13 -34.43
N LYS A 348 -18.51 -10.86 -34.42
CA LYS A 348 -19.05 -11.47 -33.17
C LYS A 348 -18.22 -12.65 -32.65
N GLU A 349 -17.39 -13.26 -33.49
CA GLU A 349 -16.59 -14.43 -33.12
C GLU A 349 -15.22 -14.00 -32.60
N THR A 350 -14.64 -12.96 -33.20
CA THR A 350 -13.27 -12.50 -32.93
C THR A 350 -13.18 -11.21 -32.11
N GLY A 351 -14.20 -10.35 -32.15
CA GLY A 351 -14.14 -9.00 -31.57
C GLY A 351 -13.33 -8.00 -32.40
N GLU A 352 -12.79 -8.42 -33.56
CA GLU A 352 -12.03 -7.56 -34.47
C GLU A 352 -12.91 -6.44 -35.03
N MET A 353 -12.39 -5.22 -35.01
CA MET A 353 -13.06 -4.02 -35.50
C MET A 353 -12.57 -3.64 -36.90
N SER A 354 -13.50 -3.30 -37.80
CA SER A 354 -13.16 -2.75 -39.12
C SER A 354 -14.03 -1.54 -39.47
N GLU A 355 -13.43 -0.50 -40.04
CA GLU A 355 -14.14 0.71 -40.47
C GLU A 355 -15.15 0.38 -41.59
N VAL A 356 -16.39 0.83 -41.43
CA VAL A 356 -17.45 0.69 -42.43
C VAL A 356 -17.55 1.98 -43.21
N ALA A 357 -17.32 1.91 -44.53
CA ALA A 357 -17.54 3.06 -45.41
C ALA A 357 -19.04 3.40 -45.49
N GLU A 358 -19.38 4.65 -45.20
CA GLU A 358 -20.75 5.21 -45.35
C GLU A 358 -21.34 5.12 -46.76
#